data_AF-A0A7W1J9X9-F1
#
_entry.id   AF-A0A7W1J9X9-F1
#
_cell.length_a   1.000
_cell.length_b   1.000
_cell.length_c   1.000
_cell.angle_alpha   90.00
_cell.angle_beta   90.00
_cell.angle_gamma   90.00
#
_symmetry.space_group_name_H-M   'P 1'
#
loop_
_entity.id
_entity.type
_entity.pdbx_description
1 polymer ?
#
loop_
_entity_poly.entity_id
_entity_poly.type
_entity_poly.pdbx_seq_one_letter_code
_entity_poly.pdbx_strand_id
1 'polypeptide(L)'
;MTDEEYSDLRHYLATYPDAGDPMSGVGGVRKLRWANSQRGKGKRSGSRTIYLHVALANMVHLLMIYDHEEKDDLTKNEREELATFAHEMKILAKKGRKS
;
A
#
# COMPACT_ATOMS: atom_id res chain seq x y z
N MET A 1 -13.08 6.15 3.60
CA MET A 1 -13.14 5.46 2.29
C MET A 1 -14.43 4.66 2.19
N THR A 2 -15.13 4.73 1.06
CA THR A 2 -16.31 3.90 0.72
C THR A 2 -15.90 2.59 0.04
N ASP A 3 -16.81 1.62 -0.06
CA ASP A 3 -16.52 0.34 -0.72
C ASP A 3 -16.18 0.49 -2.21
N GLU A 4 -16.83 1.42 -2.90
CA GLU A 4 -16.54 1.76 -4.30
C GLU A 4 -15.13 2.32 -4.45
N GLU A 5 -14.75 3.29 -3.60
CA GLU A 5 -13.39 3.86 -3.58
C GLU A 5 -12.32 2.80 -3.28
N TYR A 6 -12.64 1.83 -2.41
CA TYR A 6 -11.75 0.71 -2.11
C TYR A 6 -11.62 -0.25 -3.29
N SER A 7 -12.72 -0.54 -3.99
CA SER A 7 -12.73 -1.36 -5.19
C SER A 7 -11.88 -0.74 -6.30
N ASP A 8 -12.04 0.57 -6.54
CA ASP A 8 -11.26 1.31 -7.53
C ASP A 8 -9.76 1.30 -7.17
N LEU A 9 -9.42 1.53 -5.90
CA LEU A 9 -8.04 1.47 -5.41
C LEU A 9 -7.43 0.09 -5.65
N ARG A 10 -8.15 -0.99 -5.34
CA ARG A 10 -7.69 -2.37 -5.55
C ARG A 10 -7.45 -2.65 -7.03
N HIS A 11 -8.38 -2.26 -7.89
CA HIS A 11 -8.25 -2.44 -9.33
C HIS A 11 -7.07 -1.64 -9.89
N TYR A 12 -6.93 -0.39 -9.46
CA TYR A 12 -5.82 0.47 -9.85
C TYR A 12 -4.48 -0.13 -9.45
N LEU A 13 -4.32 -0.57 -8.19
CA LEU A 13 -3.06 -1.16 -7.71
C LEU A 13 -2.76 -2.54 -8.31
N ALA A 14 -3.78 -3.32 -8.67
CA ALA A 14 -3.58 -4.56 -9.43
C ALA A 14 -3.02 -4.30 -10.82
N THR A 15 -3.39 -3.17 -11.44
CA THR A 15 -2.94 -2.78 -12.78
C THR A 15 -1.60 -2.02 -12.74
N TYR A 16 -1.41 -1.17 -11.74
CA TYR A 16 -0.26 -0.29 -11.57
C TYR A 16 0.40 -0.50 -10.20
N PRO A 17 1.01 -1.68 -9.95
CA PRO A 17 1.52 -2.02 -8.63
C PRO A 17 2.71 -1.15 -8.20
N ASP A 18 3.36 -0.44 -9.13
CA ASP A 18 4.48 0.45 -8.83
C ASP A 18 4.09 1.94 -8.72
N ALA A 19 2.79 2.27 -8.75
CA ALA A 19 2.29 3.65 -8.71
C ALA A 19 2.57 4.43 -7.42
N GLY A 20 2.81 3.73 -6.30
CA GLY A 20 3.16 4.34 -5.02
C GLY A 20 4.64 4.67 -4.90
N ASP A 21 4.94 5.72 -4.14
CA ASP A 21 6.31 6.14 -3.83
C ASP A 21 7.00 5.09 -2.95
N PRO A 22 8.21 4.61 -3.28
CA PRO A 22 8.94 3.68 -2.43
C PRO A 22 9.31 4.36 -1.11
N MET A 23 9.06 3.66 0.00
CA MET A 23 9.44 4.12 1.33
C MET A 23 10.82 3.57 1.70
N SER A 24 11.75 4.47 2.04
CA SER A 24 13.10 4.10 2.44
C SER A 24 13.13 3.35 3.77
N GLY A 25 14.01 2.35 3.87
CA GLY A 25 14.24 1.60 5.11
C GLY A 25 13.15 0.61 5.53
N VAL A 26 12.06 0.47 4.76
CA VAL A 26 10.93 -0.42 5.09
C VAL A 26 10.75 -1.55 4.08
N GLY A 27 11.86 -2.13 3.62
CA GLY A 27 11.83 -3.41 2.91
C GLY A 27 11.09 -3.41 1.57
N GLY A 28 10.92 -2.25 0.90
CA GLY A 28 10.24 -2.14 -0.39
C GLY A 28 8.72 -1.92 -0.31
N VAL A 29 8.22 -1.56 0.88
CA VAL A 29 6.87 -0.99 1.05
C VAL A 29 6.76 0.35 0.30
N ARG A 30 5.57 0.63 -0.23
CA ARG A 30 5.23 1.82 -1.01
C ARG A 30 4.08 2.59 -0.37
N LYS A 31 4.03 3.90 -0.63
CA LYS A 31 2.95 4.80 -0.20
C LYS A 31 2.27 5.41 -1.41
N LEU A 32 0.97 5.19 -1.55
CA LEU A 32 0.13 5.81 -2.57
C LEU A 32 -0.79 6.86 -1.91
N ARG A 33 -0.85 8.05 -2.50
CA ARG A 33 -1.88 9.05 -2.18
C ARG A 33 -3.07 8.79 -3.12
N TRP A 34 -4.19 8.34 -2.57
CA TRP A 34 -5.39 8.03 -3.34
C TRP A 34 -6.43 9.11 -3.15
N ALA A 35 -6.64 9.92 -4.18
CA ALA A 35 -7.70 10.91 -4.22
C ALA A 35 -8.74 10.43 -5.24
N ASN A 36 -9.92 10.00 -4.80
CA ASN A 36 -10.97 9.70 -5.75
C ASN A 36 -11.53 11.01 -6.33
N SER A 37 -11.31 11.22 -7.62
CA SER A 37 -11.78 12.37 -8.40
C SER A 37 -13.31 12.41 -8.58
N GLN A 38 -14.02 11.33 -8.27
CA GLN A 38 -15.48 11.24 -8.30
C GLN A 38 -16.16 12.05 -7.17
N ARG A 39 -15.42 12.44 -6.11
CA ARG A 39 -15.95 13.32 -5.08
C ARG A 39 -16.00 14.76 -5.59
N GLY A 40 -17.22 15.28 -5.75
CA GLY A 40 -17.46 16.66 -6.21
C GLY A 40 -16.66 17.74 -5.45
N LYS A 41 -16.50 18.90 -6.11
CA LYS A 41 -15.80 20.10 -5.59
C LYS A 41 -16.11 20.33 -4.10
N GLY A 42 -15.10 20.18 -3.24
CA GLY A 42 -15.18 20.51 -1.81
C GLY A 42 -14.73 19.42 -0.84
N LYS A 43 -14.74 18.14 -1.23
CA LYS A 43 -14.26 17.03 -0.40
C LYS A 43 -12.80 16.70 -0.69
N ARG A 44 -11.88 17.43 -0.04
CA ARG A 44 -10.42 17.25 -0.14
C ARG A 44 -9.87 16.01 0.59
N SER A 45 -10.68 15.07 1.07
CA SER A 45 -10.14 13.92 1.80
C SER A 45 -9.76 12.80 0.82
N GLY A 46 -8.47 12.74 0.50
CA GLY A 46 -7.83 11.54 -0.07
C GLY A 46 -7.26 10.67 1.04
N SER A 47 -7.12 9.38 0.76
CA SER A 47 -6.49 8.43 1.68
C SER A 47 -5.01 8.22 1.35
N ARG A 48 -4.24 7.80 2.35
CA ARG A 48 -2.88 7.31 2.21
C ARG A 48 -2.94 5.79 2.34
N THR A 49 -2.49 5.11 1.28
CA THR A 49 -2.43 3.66 1.24
C THR A 49 -0.98 3.23 1.31
N ILE A 50 -0.62 2.48 2.34
CA ILE A 50 0.67 1.81 2.48
C ILE A 50 0.48 0.37 2.02
N TYR A 51 1.32 -0.07 1.09
CA TYR A 51 1.18 -1.39 0.47
C TYR A 51 2.53 -2.00 0.09
N LEU A 52 2.55 -3.31 -0.13
CA LEU A 52 3.72 -4.05 -0.60
C LEU A 52 3.41 -4.72 -1.94
N HIS A 53 4.23 -4.46 -2.95
CA HIS A 53 4.22 -5.19 -4.22
C HIS A 53 5.22 -6.36 -4.16
N VAL A 54 4.71 -7.59 -4.22
CA VAL A 54 5.51 -8.82 -4.27
C VAL A 54 5.47 -9.38 -5.69
N ALA A 55 6.31 -8.82 -6.57
CA ALA A 55 6.34 -9.15 -7.99
C ALA A 55 6.52 -10.66 -8.29
N LEU A 56 7.29 -11.37 -7.46
CA LEU A 56 7.49 -12.82 -7.61
C LEU A 56 6.21 -13.64 -7.48
N ALA A 57 5.23 -13.13 -6.74
CA ALA A 57 3.92 -13.76 -6.54
C ALA A 57 2.81 -13.07 -7.36
N ASN A 58 3.13 -12.01 -8.11
CA ASN A 58 2.14 -11.12 -8.76
C ASN A 58 1.05 -10.64 -7.79
N MET A 59 1.44 -10.27 -6.56
CA MET A 59 0.53 -9.89 -5.48
C MET A 59 0.82 -8.49 -4.94
N VAL A 60 -0.25 -7.78 -4.60
CA VAL A 60 -0.22 -6.51 -3.88
C VAL A 60 -0.88 -6.73 -2.52
N HIS A 61 -0.15 -6.48 -1.44
CA HIS A 61 -0.67 -6.51 -0.08
C HIS A 61 -0.99 -5.10 0.39
N LEU A 62 -2.25 -4.79 0.64
CA LEU A 62 -2.66 -3.54 1.28
C LEU A 62 -2.43 -3.68 2.78
N LEU A 63 -1.53 -2.87 3.32
CA LEU A 63 -1.08 -2.99 4.73
C LEU A 63 -1.82 -2.00 5.62
N MET A 64 -2.02 -0.78 5.13
CA MET A 64 -2.72 0.26 5.87
C MET A 64 -3.39 1.22 4.90
N ILE A 65 -4.61 1.64 5.23
CA ILE A 65 -5.32 2.73 4.56
C ILE A 65 -5.82 3.65 5.65
N TYR A 66 -5.45 4.92 5.57
CA TYR A 66 -5.83 5.93 6.56
C TYR A 66 -6.10 7.26 5.85
N ASP A 67 -7.00 8.05 6.40
CA ASP A 67 -7.28 9.37 5.85
C ASP A 67 -6.13 10.33 6.13
N HIS A 68 -5.97 11.34 5.26
CA HIS A 68 -4.88 12.31 5.37
C HIS A 68 -4.81 13.01 6.75
N GLU A 69 -5.95 13.15 7.44
CA GLU A 69 -6.06 13.87 8.71
C GLU A 69 -5.78 12.99 9.94
N GLU A 70 -5.77 11.66 9.77
CA GLU A 70 -5.66 10.73 10.90
C GLU A 70 -4.21 10.50 11.34
N LYS A 71 -3.25 10.70 10.43
CA LYS A 71 -1.84 10.39 10.70
C LYS A 71 -0.87 11.13 9.78
N ASP A 72 0.08 11.82 10.40
CA ASP A 72 1.13 12.53 9.67
C ASP A 72 2.24 11.59 9.22
N ASP A 73 2.83 10.82 10.16
CA ASP A 73 3.95 9.92 9.89
C ASP A 73 3.87 8.58 10.62
N LEU A 74 4.53 7.56 10.05
CA LEU A 74 4.74 6.27 10.72
C LEU A 74 5.79 6.42 11.82
N THR A 75 5.51 5.84 12.98
CA THR A 75 6.49 5.73 14.05
C THR A 75 7.64 4.80 13.64
N LYS A 76 8.76 4.88 14.37
CA LYS A 76 9.89 3.98 14.15
C LYS A 76 9.49 2.51 14.28
N ASN A 77 8.70 2.17 15.29
CA ASN A 77 8.26 0.79 15.54
C ASN A 77 7.38 0.26 14.39
N GLU A 78 6.43 1.06 13.90
CA GLU A 78 5.58 0.67 12.77
C GLU A 78 6.40 0.45 11.49
N ARG A 79 7.43 1.26 11.27
CA ARG A 79 8.36 1.06 10.15
C ARG A 79 9.10 -0.28 10.28
N GLU A 80 9.57 -0.62 11.47
CA GLU A 80 10.27 -1.89 11.73
C GLU A 80 9.34 -3.11 11.55
N GLU A 81 8.09 -3.01 12.01
CA GLU A 81 7.07 -4.05 11.79
C GLU A 81 6.77 -4.25 10.30
N LEU A 82 6.57 -3.16 9.55
CA LEU A 82 6.35 -3.22 8.10
C LEU A 82 7.54 -3.81 7.36
N ALA A 83 8.77 -3.47 7.77
CA ALA A 83 9.99 -4.01 7.18
C ALA A 83 10.10 -5.52 7.40
N THR A 84 9.77 -5.99 8.60
CA THR A 84 9.77 -7.41 8.98
C THR A 84 8.74 -8.18 8.15
N PHE A 85 7.50 -7.69 8.11
CA PHE A 85 6.45 -8.30 7.29
C PHE A 85 6.84 -8.37 5.81
N ALA A 86 7.39 -7.28 5.25
CA ALA A 86 7.84 -7.25 3.86
C ALA A 86 8.94 -8.27 3.56
N HIS A 87 9.85 -8.49 4.52
CA HIS A 87 10.89 -9.50 4.40
C HIS A 87 10.31 -10.92 4.37
N GLU A 88 9.39 -11.24 5.28
CA GLU A 88 8.73 -12.54 5.35
C GLU A 88 7.96 -12.87 4.08
N MET A 89 7.17 -11.92 3.58
CA MET A 89 6.40 -12.11 2.35
C MET A 89 7.29 -12.39 1.13
N LYS A 90 8.46 -11.75 1.07
CA LYS A 90 9.45 -12.01 0.01
C LYS A 90 10.08 -13.40 0.14
N ILE A 91 10.32 -13.89 1.36
CA ILE A 91 10.80 -15.25 1.59
C ILE A 91 9.74 -16.26 1.15
N LEU A 92 8.49 -16.06 1.56
CA LEU A 92 7.38 -16.95 1.21
C LEU A 92 7.18 -17.03 -0.30
N ALA A 93 7.18 -15.90 -1.00
CA ALA A 93 7.06 -15.86 -2.46
C ALA A 93 8.22 -16.61 -3.17
N LYS A 94 9.45 -16.51 -2.64
CA LYS A 94 10.60 -17.26 -3.17
C LYS A 94 10.47 -18.77 -2.95
N LYS A 95 9.94 -19.19 -1.79
CA LYS A 95 9.72 -20.62 -1.49
C LYS A 95 8.64 -21.21 -2.38
N GLY A 96 7.50 -20.53 -2.53
CA GLY A 96 6.38 -21.00 -3.36
C GLY A 96 6.70 -21.13 -4.85
N ARG A 97 7.71 -20.42 -5.37
CA ARG A 97 8.20 -20.58 -6.75
C ARG A 97 9.09 -21.81 -6.95
N LYS A 98 9.65 -22.38 -5.88
CA LYS A 98 10.59 -23.50 -5.93
C LYS A 98 9.93 -24.88 -5.74
N SER A 99 8.65 -24.94 -5.40
CA SER A 99 7.85 -26.18 -5.38
C SER A 99 7.09 -26.32 -6.69
#